data_AF-A0AAV6DDG2-F1
#
_entry.id   AF-A0AAV6DDG2-F1
#
_cell.length_a   1.000
_cell.length_b   1.000
_cell.length_c   1.000
_cell.angle_alpha   90.00
_cell.angle_beta   90.00
_cell.angle_gamma   90.00
#
_symmetry.space_group_name_H-M   'P 1'
#
loop_
_entity.id
_entity.type
_entity.pdbx_description
1 polymer ?
#
loop_
_entity_poly.entity_id
_entity_poly.type
_entity_poly.pdbx_seq_one_letter_code
_entity_poly.pdbx_strand_id
1 'polypeptide(L)' 'MRALAGLLVAVALAGCGSVAFGPAYTEDELARMCLRRGGTWYADELRGGHCEFEGTGFM' A
#
# COMPACT_ATOMS: atom_id res chain seq x y z
N MET A 1 18.74 -20.78 -31.54
CA MET A 1 17.33 -20.42 -31.24
C MET A 1 16.90 -20.74 -29.81
N ARG A 2 17.33 -21.86 -29.19
CA ARG A 2 16.92 -22.24 -27.81
C ARG A 2 17.45 -21.29 -26.71
N ALA A 3 18.65 -20.74 -26.87
CA ALA A 3 19.25 -19.81 -25.91
C ALA A 3 18.57 -18.42 -25.90
N LEU A 4 18.12 -17.93 -27.05
CA LEU A 4 17.38 -16.67 -27.19
C LEU A 4 16.01 -16.72 -26.49
N ALA A 5 15.33 -17.86 -26.60
CA ALA A 5 14.05 -18.07 -25.91
C ALA A 5 14.21 -18.08 -24.38
N GLY A 6 15.28 -18.69 -23.86
CA GLY A 6 15.58 -18.68 -22.43
C GLY A 6 15.90 -17.28 -21.88
N LEU A 7 16.59 -16.44 -22.66
CA LEU A 7 16.94 -15.08 -22.27
C LEU A 7 15.69 -14.18 -22.16
N LEU A 8 14.74 -14.31 -23.09
CA LEU A 8 13.49 -13.53 -23.08
C LEU A 8 12.61 -13.85 -21.86
N VAL A 9 12.56 -15.12 -21.45
CA VAL A 9 11.83 -15.55 -20.24
C VAL A 9 12.44 -14.96 -18.98
N ALA A 10 13.78 -14.92 -18.89
CA ALA A 10 14.47 -14.35 -17.74
C ALA A 10 14.23 -12.83 -17.60
N VAL A 11 14.19 -12.08 -18.72
CA VAL A 11 13.91 -10.64 -18.72
C VAL A 11 12.44 -10.36 -18.33
N ALA A 12 11.50 -11.18 -18.78
CA ALA A 12 10.08 -11.04 -18.43
C ALA A 12 9.85 -11.24 -16.91
N LEU A 13 10.56 -12.18 -16.28
CA LEU A 13 10.44 -12.45 -14.84
C LEU A 13 11.09 -11.36 -13.97
N ALA A 14 12.11 -10.65 -14.47
CA ALA A 14 12.76 -9.56 -13.75
C ALA A 14 11.91 -8.27 -13.69
N GLY A 15 10.95 -8.10 -14.60
CA GLY A 15 10.07 -6.93 -14.66
C GLY A 15 8.88 -6.96 -13.69
N CYS A 16 8.45 -8.13 -13.22
CA CYS A 16 7.26 -8.25 -12.36
C CYS A 16 7.50 -7.86 -10.89
N GLY A 17 8.76 -7.83 -10.43
CA GLY A 17 9.09 -7.54 -9.02
C GLY A 17 9.68 -6.16 -8.76
N SER A 18 9.95 -5.37 -9.80
CA SER A 18 10.76 -4.14 -9.70
C SER A 18 9.94 -2.84 -9.69
N VAL A 19 8.61 -2.93 -9.75
CA VAL A 19 7.73 -1.76 -9.68
C VAL A 19 7.36 -1.50 -8.22
N ALA A 20 8.08 -0.57 -7.59
CA ALA A 20 7.63 0.04 -6.35
C ALA A 20 6.42 0.93 -6.70
N PHE A 21 5.22 0.38 -6.61
CA PHE A 21 4.02 1.21 -6.61
C PHE A 21 4.07 2.05 -5.33
N GLY A 22 4.01 3.37 -5.48
CA GLY A 22 3.81 4.26 -4.34
C GLY A 22 2.57 3.85 -3.54
N PRO A 23 2.36 4.42 -2.35
CA PRO A 23 1.17 4.13 -1.56
C PRO A 23 -0.07 4.33 -2.43
N ALA A 24 -1.00 3.37 -2.37
CA ALA A 24 -2.21 3.37 -3.20
C ALA A 24 -3.11 4.59 -2.96
N TYR A 25 -2.91 5.26 -1.81
CA TYR A 25 -3.67 6.42 -1.37
C TYR A 25 -2.73 7.47 -0.78
N THR A 26 -3.07 8.73 -0.99
CA THR A 26 -2.52 9.88 -0.27
C THR A 26 -2.97 9.88 1.20
N GLU A 27 -2.26 10.59 2.07
CA GLU A 27 -2.68 10.74 3.47
C GLU A 27 -4.08 11.34 3.61
N ASP A 28 -4.39 12.36 2.79
CA ASP A 28 -5.72 12.97 2.78
C ASP A 28 -6.82 11.97 2.42
N GLU A 29 -6.54 11.02 1.52
CA GLU A 29 -7.47 9.96 1.16
C GLU A 29 -7.64 8.96 2.31
N LEU A 30 -6.55 8.58 2.98
CA LEU A 30 -6.58 7.71 4.16
C LEU A 30 -7.38 8.36 5.30
N ALA A 31 -7.15 9.64 5.58
CA ALA A 31 -7.88 10.41 6.59
C ALA A 31 -9.37 10.45 6.29
N ARG A 32 -9.76 10.77 5.05
CA ARG A 32 -11.16 10.77 4.63
C ARG A 32 -11.80 9.38 4.74
N MET A 33 -11.07 8.32 4.40
CA MET A 33 -11.58 6.96 4.54
C MET A 33 -11.80 6.57 6.01
N CYS A 34 -10.87 6.94 6.89
CA CYS A 34 -10.98 6.73 8.33
C CYS A 34 -12.24 7.37 8.91
N LEU A 35 -12.41 8.67 8.66
CA LEU A 35 -13.54 9.46 9.15
C LEU A 35 -14.88 8.92 8.63
N ARG A 36 -14.96 8.51 7.34
CA ARG A 36 -16.18 7.90 6.79
C ARG A 36 -16.54 6.57 7.44
N ARG A 37 -15.57 5.84 7.98
CA ARG A 37 -15.80 4.56 8.66
C ARG A 37 -16.07 4.73 10.16
N GLY A 38 -16.12 5.97 10.66
CA GLY A 38 -16.37 6.27 12.07
C GLY A 38 -15.15 6.10 12.96
N GLY A 39 -13.94 6.07 12.38
CA GLY A 39 -12.70 6.10 13.13
C GLY A 39 -12.22 7.53 13.41
N THR A 40 -11.19 7.63 14.26
CA THR A 40 -10.48 8.86 14.58
C THR A 40 -9.16 8.87 13.84
N TRP A 41 -8.88 9.96 13.11
CA TRP A 41 -7.61 10.14 12.39
C TRP A 41 -6.60 10.91 13.23
N TYR A 42 -5.38 10.39 13.32
CA TYR A 42 -4.25 11.04 13.96
C TYR A 42 -3.16 11.29 12.92
N ALA A 43 -2.91 12.56 12.61
CA ALA A 43 -1.84 12.96 11.69
C ALA A 43 -0.46 12.73 12.34
N ASP A 44 0.50 12.24 11.56
CA ASP A 44 1.88 12.03 11.97
C ASP A 44 2.81 12.36 10.80
N GLU A 45 3.57 13.44 10.95
CA GLU A 45 4.48 13.97 9.92
C GLU A 45 5.71 13.07 9.67
N LEU A 46 6.02 12.14 10.57
CA LEU A 46 7.20 11.26 10.51
C LEU A 46 6.89 9.90 9.88
N ARG A 47 5.68 9.37 10.09
CA ARG A 47 5.28 8.02 9.68
C ARG A 47 4.08 7.98 8.73
N GLY A 48 3.44 9.11 8.49
CA GLY A 48 2.10 9.17 7.93
C GLY A 48 1.07 8.84 9.00
N GLY A 49 -0.05 9.56 8.99
CA GLY A 49 -1.09 9.41 10.01
C GLY A 49 -1.70 8.01 10.08
N HIS A 50 -2.41 7.75 11.17
CA HIS A 50 -3.07 6.47 11.43
C HIS A 50 -4.53 6.65 11.83
N CYS A 51 -5.33 5.61 11.59
CA CYS A 51 -6.74 5.55 11.93
C CYS A 51 -6.94 4.64 13.14
N GLU A 52 -7.59 5.15 14.18
CA GLU A 52 -8.01 4.36 15.34
C GLU A 52 -9.52 4.14 15.30
N PHE A 53 -9.97 2.95 15.67
CA PHE A 53 -11.37 2.66 15.90
C PHE A 53 -11.54 2.39 17.38
N GLU A 54 -12.49 3.06 18.02
CA GLU A 54 -12.93 2.67 19.35
C GLU A 54 -13.56 1.29 19.22
N GLY A 55 -12.76 0.26 19.48
CA GLY A 55 -13.29 -1.08 19.67
C GLY A 55 -14.26 -1.00 20.85
N THR A 56 -15.53 -1.29 20.62
CA THR A 56 -16.43 -1.66 21.70
C THR A 56 -15.76 -2.83 22.42
N GLY A 57 -15.17 -2.55 23.59
CA GLY A 57 -14.43 -3.54 24.36
C GLY A 57 -15.32 -4.72 24.68
N PHE A 58 -15.21 -5.79 23.91
CA PHE A 58 -15.58 -7.14 24.34
C PHE A 58 -14.27 -7.87 24.64
N MET A 59 -13.68 -7.50 25.77
CA MET A 59 -12.79 -8.34 26.56
C MET A 59 -13.48 -8.62 27.88
#